data_AF-A0A8T4XFU6-F1
#
_entry.id   AF-A0A8T4XFU6-F1
#
_cell.length_a   1.000
_cell.length_b   1.000
_cell.length_c   1.000
_cell.angle_alpha   90.00
_cell.angle_beta   90.00
_cell.angle_gamma   90.00
#
_symmetry.space_group_name_H-M   'P 1'
#
loop_
_entity.id
_entity.type
_entity.pdbx_description
1 polymer ?
#
loop_
_entity_poly.entity_id
_entity_poly.type
_entity_poly.pdbx_seq_one_letter_code
_entity_poly.pdbx_strand_id
1 'polypeptide(L)'
;MPAYVAASYYVGLLMIYPAIYEQTLAEGIAVMLTYALGTIGLILIYQSAKFRYNPHRASLLIRVGVTLFVVAFIILEAIMLYKIGF
;
A
#
# COMPACT_ATOMS: atom_id res chain seq x y z
N MET A 1 -9.17 -14.13 28.88
CA MET A 1 -8.51 -13.42 27.76
C MET A 1 -7.01 -13.48 28.03
N PRO A 2 -6.18 -14.02 27.12
CA PRO A 2 -4.77 -14.27 27.41
C PRO A 2 -3.90 -13.02 27.22
N ALA A 3 -2.88 -12.89 28.05
CA ALA A 3 -2.05 -11.69 28.23
C ALA A 3 -1.23 -11.25 26.99
N TYR A 4 -1.14 -12.06 25.93
CA TYR A 4 -0.48 -11.66 24.68
C TYR A 4 -1.33 -10.71 23.83
N VAL A 5 -2.64 -10.59 24.10
CA VAL A 5 -3.50 -9.57 23.46
C VAL A 5 -3.07 -8.15 23.85
N ALA A 6 -2.37 -7.98 24.98
CA ALA A 6 -1.83 -6.70 25.44
C ALA A 6 -0.55 -6.27 24.70
N ALA A 7 0.10 -7.15 23.92
CA ALA A 7 1.30 -6.80 23.15
C ALA A 7 0.98 -6.11 21.81
N SER A 8 -0.28 -6.21 21.33
CA SER A 8 -0.79 -5.40 20.23
C SER A 8 -1.25 -4.03 20.74
N TYR A 9 -0.37 -3.32 21.42
CA TYR A 9 -0.62 -1.95 21.87
C TYR A 9 0.58 -1.08 21.50
N TYR A 10 0.39 -0.36 20.39
CA TYR A 10 1.15 0.83 19.98
C TYR A 10 2.56 0.61 19.41
N VAL A 11 2.63 0.17 18.15
CA VAL A 11 3.64 0.71 17.22
C VAL A 11 2.95 1.81 16.37
N GLY A 12 2.53 2.89 17.02
CA GLY A 12 1.97 4.08 16.37
C GLY A 12 0.53 3.96 15.82
N LEU A 13 0.26 4.65 14.70
CA LEU A 13 -1.07 4.88 14.10
C LEU A 13 -1.66 3.67 13.37
N LEU A 14 -0.98 2.52 13.37
CA LEU A 14 -1.34 1.32 12.64
C LEU A 14 -1.75 0.21 13.63
N MET A 15 -3.05 -0.02 13.76
CA MET A 15 -3.61 -1.21 14.44
C MET A 15 -3.44 -2.42 13.51
N ILE A 16 -2.23 -2.99 13.45
CA ILE A 16 -1.96 -4.23 12.71
C ILE A 16 -1.79 -5.37 13.71
N TYR A 17 -2.66 -6.37 13.64
CA TYR A 17 -2.56 -7.56 14.45
C TYR A 17 -1.57 -8.56 13.84
N PRO A 18 -0.57 -9.06 14.60
CA PRO A 18 0.48 -9.93 14.10
C PRO A 18 0.00 -11.40 13.99
N ALA A 19 -0.98 -11.62 13.13
CA ALA A 19 -1.38 -12.95 12.70
C ALA A 19 -1.80 -12.92 11.22
N ILE A 20 -1.20 -13.80 10.43
CA ILE A 20 -1.40 -13.86 8.97
C ILE A 20 -2.86 -14.19 8.61
N TYR A 21 -3.51 -15.03 9.41
CA TYR A 21 -4.88 -15.50 9.16
C TYR A 21 -5.96 -14.63 9.80
N GLU A 22 -5.58 -13.71 10.69
CA GLU A 22 -6.52 -12.77 11.29
C GLU A 22 -6.46 -11.44 10.53
N GLN A 23 -7.63 -10.84 10.30
CA GLN A 23 -7.72 -9.56 9.65
C GLN A 23 -8.80 -8.73 10.31
N THR A 24 -8.41 -7.58 10.85
CA THR A 24 -9.38 -6.62 11.36
C THR A 24 -10.05 -5.88 10.18
N LEU A 25 -11.26 -5.36 10.40
CA LEU A 25 -11.97 -4.59 9.37
C LEU A 25 -11.16 -3.36 8.92
N ALA A 26 -10.49 -2.69 9.86
CA ALA A 26 -9.65 -1.53 9.57
C ALA A 26 -8.44 -1.90 8.70
N GLU A 27 -7.74 -3.00 9.00
CA GLU A 27 -6.64 -3.51 8.17
C GLU A 27 -7.13 -3.88 6.77
N GLY A 28 -8.27 -4.55 6.65
CA GLY A 28 -8.88 -4.90 5.37
C GLY A 28 -9.14 -3.67 4.50
N ILE A 29 -9.77 -2.64 5.06
CA ILE A 29 -10.01 -1.38 4.35
C ILE A 29 -8.69 -0.70 3.97
N ALA A 30 -7.71 -0.64 4.88
CA ALA A 30 -6.42 -0.02 4.59
C ALA A 30 -5.68 -0.71 3.44
N VAL A 31 -5.66 -2.06 3.44
CA VAL A 31 -5.04 -2.86 2.37
C VAL A 31 -5.79 -2.69 1.04
N MET A 32 -7.12 -2.71 1.05
CA MET A 32 -7.93 -2.49 -0.15
C MET A 32 -7.69 -1.11 -0.78
N LEU A 33 -7.64 -0.05 0.05
CA LEU A 33 -7.33 1.30 -0.42
C LEU A 33 -5.89 1.39 -0.97
N THR A 34 -4.94 0.72 -0.33
CA THR A 34 -3.55 0.67 -0.81
C THR A 34 -3.45 -0.04 -2.16
N TYR A 35 -4.18 -1.14 -2.38
CA TYR A 35 -4.29 -1.78 -3.68
C TYR A 35 -4.90 -0.87 -4.75
N ALA A 36 -5.96 -0.12 -4.40
CA ALA A 36 -6.56 0.84 -5.31
C ALA A 36 -5.56 1.92 -5.73
N LEU A 37 -4.79 2.46 -4.77
CA LEU A 37 -3.73 3.44 -5.05
C LEU A 37 -2.64 2.86 -5.97
N GLY A 38 -2.13 1.67 -5.69
CA GLY A 38 -1.15 1.01 -6.55
C GLY A 38 -1.68 0.78 -7.97
N THR A 39 -2.94 0.37 -8.09
CA THR A 39 -3.62 0.19 -9.38
C THR A 39 -3.77 1.51 -10.16
N ILE A 40 -4.14 2.60 -9.48
CA ILE A 40 -4.16 3.94 -10.08
C ILE A 40 -2.75 4.32 -10.58
N GLY A 41 -1.70 3.98 -9.82
CA GLY A 41 -0.31 4.19 -10.23
C GLY A 41 0.02 3.51 -11.55
N LEU A 42 -0.34 2.22 -11.68
CA LEU A 42 -0.18 1.45 -12.93
C LEU A 42 -0.98 2.04 -14.09
N ILE A 43 -2.21 2.50 -13.84
CA ILE A 43 -3.03 3.16 -14.86
C ILE A 43 -2.35 4.44 -15.36
N LEU A 44 -1.77 5.26 -14.48
CA LEU A 44 -1.04 6.47 -14.85
C LEU A 44 0.23 6.15 -15.67
N ILE A 45 0.95 5.10 -15.30
CA ILE A 45 2.10 4.59 -16.07
C ILE A 45 1.64 4.18 -17.48
N TYR A 46 0.57 3.40 -17.59
CA TYR A 46 0.03 2.97 -18.88
C TYR A 46 -0.42 4.16 -19.75
N GLN A 47 -1.12 5.12 -19.15
CA GLN A 47 -1.57 6.33 -19.85
C GLN A 47 -0.40 7.20 -20.31
N SER A 48 0.71 7.22 -19.57
CA SER A 48 1.90 8.02 -19.95
C SER A 48 2.44 7.64 -21.33
N ALA A 49 2.37 6.36 -21.71
CA ALA A 49 2.80 5.86 -23.02
C ALA A 49 1.95 6.40 -24.19
N LYS A 50 0.70 6.80 -23.92
CA LYS A 50 -0.22 7.35 -24.92
C LYS A 50 0.08 8.81 -25.28
N PHE A 51 0.79 9.55 -24.42
CA PHE A 51 1.11 10.99 -24.62
C PHE A 51 2.44 11.24 -25.33
N ARG A 52 2.84 10.38 -26.29
CA ARG A 52 4.12 10.48 -27.01
C ARG A 52 4.40 11.85 -27.62
N TYR A 53 3.36 12.56 -28.06
CA TYR A 53 3.46 13.87 -28.70
C TYR A 53 3.45 15.07 -27.72
N ASN A 54 3.26 14.84 -26.42
CA ASN A 54 3.37 15.88 -25.39
C ASN A 54 4.30 15.40 -24.25
N PRO A 55 5.62 15.60 -24.41
CA PRO A 55 6.63 15.00 -23.53
C PRO A 55 6.50 15.48 -22.07
N HIS A 56 6.07 16.72 -21.85
CA HIS A 56 5.87 17.26 -20.50
C HIS A 56 4.79 16.48 -19.74
N ARG A 57 3.63 16.23 -20.37
CA ARG A 57 2.53 15.47 -19.75
C ARG A 57 2.89 14.01 -19.55
N ALA A 58 3.53 13.38 -20.53
CA ALA A 58 4.02 12.00 -20.39
C ALA A 58 4.98 11.86 -19.20
N SER A 59 5.91 12.81 -19.04
CA SER A 59 6.90 12.79 -17.95
C SER A 59 6.27 12.93 -16.55
N LEU A 60 5.18 13.68 -16.41
CA LEU A 60 4.51 13.83 -15.11
C LEU A 60 3.70 12.57 -14.77
N LEU A 61 2.97 12.02 -15.74
CA LEU A 61 2.18 10.81 -15.55
C LEU A 61 3.04 9.61 -15.16
N ILE A 62 4.19 9.42 -15.84
CA ILE A 62 5.10 8.32 -15.49
C ILE A 62 5.70 8.51 -14.09
N ARG A 63 6.14 9.73 -13.74
CA ARG A 63 6.74 10.00 -12.42
C ARG A 63 5.75 9.80 -11.29
N VAL A 64 4.54 10.36 -11.43
CA VAL A 64 3.48 10.21 -10.42
C VAL A 64 3.03 8.75 -10.34
N GLY A 65 2.82 8.09 -11.47
CA GLY A 65 2.40 6.70 -11.52
C GLY A 65 3.39 5.74 -10.87
N VAL A 66 4.68 5.88 -11.19
CA VAL A 66 5.76 5.09 -10.57
C VAL A 66 5.85 5.37 -9.07
N THR A 67 5.81 6.64 -8.67
CA THR A 67 5.87 7.00 -7.23
C THR A 67 4.71 6.37 -6.46
N LEU A 68 3.49 6.48 -7.00
CA LEU A 68 2.29 5.94 -6.36
C LEU A 68 2.33 4.41 -6.25
N PHE A 69 2.77 3.74 -7.32
CA PHE A 69 2.91 2.29 -7.34
C PHE A 69 3.97 1.79 -6.34
N VAL A 70 5.14 2.43 -6.31
CA VAL A 70 6.25 2.06 -5.41
C VAL A 70 5.86 2.31 -3.94
N VAL A 71 5.23 3.44 -3.64
CA VAL A 71 4.76 3.72 -2.27
C VAL A 71 3.72 2.70 -1.82
N ALA A 72 2.75 2.36 -2.69
CA ALA A 72 1.77 1.32 -2.37
C ALA A 72 2.41 -0.04 -2.12
N PHE A 73 3.41 -0.42 -2.93
CA PHE A 73 4.17 -1.64 -2.75
C PHE A 73 4.90 -1.68 -1.40
N ILE A 74 5.63 -0.62 -1.04
CA ILE A 74 6.36 -0.53 0.24
C ILE A 74 5.39 -0.64 1.43
N ILE A 75 4.22 0.00 1.36
CA ILE A 75 3.21 -0.09 2.42
C ILE A 75 2.70 -1.53 2.57
N LEU A 76 2.37 -2.21 1.46
CA LEU A 76 1.89 -3.59 1.49
C LEU A 76 2.96 -4.55 2.01
N GLU A 77 4.22 -4.36 1.60
CA GLU A 77 5.34 -5.15 2.08
C GLU A 77 5.55 -4.96 3.59
N ALA A 78 5.52 -3.72 4.07
CA ALA A 78 5.60 -3.44 5.51
C ALA A 78 4.46 -4.12 6.28
N ILE A 79 3.20 -4.00 5.82
CA ILE A 79 2.06 -4.68 6.45
C ILE A 79 2.28 -6.20 6.48
N MET A 80 2.76 -6.78 5.38
CA MET A 80 3.03 -8.21 5.30
C MET A 80 4.10 -8.63 6.29
N LEU A 81 5.25 -7.94 6.35
CA LEU A 81 6.34 -8.19 7.28
C LEU A 81 5.84 -8.20 8.74
N TYR A 82 5.08 -7.18 9.12
CA TYR A 82 4.46 -7.13 10.45
C TYR A 82 3.51 -8.31 10.72
N LYS A 83 2.71 -8.72 9.73
CA LYS A 83 1.80 -9.86 9.88
C LYS A 83 2.52 -11.20 10.02
N ILE A 84 3.68 -11.36 9.39
CA ILE A 84 4.50 -12.57 9.49
C ILE A 84 5.46 -12.56 10.69
N GLY A 85 5.48 -11.48 11.47
CA GLY A 85 6.26 -11.37 12.70
C GLY A 85 7.70 -10.88 12.52
N PHE A 86 8.00 -10.16 11.44
CA PHE A 86 9.26 -9.46 11.20
C PHE A 86 9.08 -7.95 11.39
#